data_AF-A0A354Q8K9-F1
#
_entry.id   AF-A0A354Q8K9-F1
#
_cell.length_a   1.000
_cell.length_b   1.000
_cell.length_c   1.000
_cell.angle_alpha   90.00
_cell.angle_beta   90.00
_cell.angle_gamma   90.00
#
_symmetry.space_group_name_H-M   'P 1'
#
loop_
_entity.id
_entity.type
_entity.pdbx_description
1 polymer ?
#
loop_
_entity_poly.entity_id
_entity_poly.type
_entity_poly.pdbx_seq_one_letter_code
_entity_poly.pdbx_strand_id
1 'polypeptide(L)'
;MFESINVLSLFTEKQRAVKVKQKRMISMIMLDDIDAEVTKKKIKHLHLKVCPPNGIVRVSAPLRMNQEKIRVFALSKLDWIRKQRLKIRNQVREKPLKYINQETHYFRGHSYQLKVLENNKP
;
A
#
# COMPACT_ATOMS: atom_id res chain seq x y z
N MET A 1 -7.22 62.09 -25.07
CA MET A 1 -8.09 61.22 -24.26
C MET A 1 -7.57 59.80 -24.41
N PHE A 2 -6.59 59.43 -23.59
CA PHE A 2 -5.94 58.12 -23.61
C PHE A 2 -6.38 57.37 -22.35
N GLU A 3 -7.15 56.30 -22.52
CA GLU A 3 -7.57 55.45 -21.40
C GLU A 3 -6.37 54.68 -20.86
N SER A 4 -6.13 54.89 -19.57
CA SER A 4 -5.04 54.34 -18.79
C SER A 4 -5.05 52.81 -18.80
N ILE A 5 -3.93 52.24 -19.24
CA ILE A 5 -3.63 50.81 -19.16
C ILE A 5 -3.58 50.41 -17.68
N ASN A 6 -4.44 49.46 -17.29
CA ASN A 6 -4.51 48.91 -15.94
C ASN A 6 -3.33 47.95 -15.73
N VAL A 7 -2.16 48.51 -15.40
CA VAL A 7 -0.90 47.80 -15.13
C VAL A 7 -0.83 47.28 -13.69
N LEU A 8 -1.84 46.55 -13.20
CA LEU A 8 -1.78 45.92 -11.87
C LEU A 8 -2.52 44.57 -11.80
N SER A 9 -2.23 43.64 -12.72
CA SER A 9 -2.63 42.23 -12.54
C SER A 9 -1.63 41.22 -13.08
N LEU A 10 -0.37 41.63 -13.30
CA LEU A 10 0.73 40.75 -13.71
C LEU A 10 1.32 39.89 -12.56
N PHE A 11 0.64 39.86 -11.41
CA PHE A 11 1.02 39.02 -10.28
C PHE A 11 -0.18 38.20 -9.83
N THR A 12 -0.73 37.37 -10.74
CA THR A 12 -1.45 36.16 -10.30
C THR A 12 -0.39 35.18 -9.81
N GLU A 13 0.02 35.49 -8.59
CA GLU A 13 0.92 34.78 -7.75
C GLU A 13 0.66 33.29 -7.87
N LYS A 14 1.70 32.63 -8.36
CA LYS A 14 1.89 31.21 -8.60
C LYS A 14 1.61 30.44 -7.31
N GLN A 15 0.34 30.32 -6.94
CA GLN A 15 -0.14 29.43 -5.90
C GLN A 15 0.07 28.00 -6.41
N ARG A 16 1.29 27.49 -6.18
CA ARG A 16 1.62 26.07 -6.30
C ARG A 16 0.59 25.32 -5.46
N ALA A 17 -0.35 24.67 -6.12
CA ALA A 17 -1.28 23.76 -5.50
C ALA A 17 -0.48 22.67 -4.76
N VAL A 18 -0.30 22.85 -3.46
CA VAL A 18 0.07 21.76 -2.56
C VAL A 18 -1.10 20.78 -2.64
N LYS A 19 -0.92 19.69 -3.41
CA LYS A 19 -1.90 18.59 -3.48
C LYS A 19 -2.11 18.05 -2.08
N VAL A 20 -3.17 18.52 -1.43
CA VAL A 20 -3.62 18.00 -0.13
C VAL A 20 -3.84 16.50 -0.29
N LYS A 21 -3.03 15.71 0.41
CA LYS A 21 -3.07 14.25 0.42
C LYS A 21 -4.38 13.82 1.07
N GLN A 22 -5.40 13.53 0.25
CA GLN A 22 -6.76 13.21 0.69
C GLN A 22 -6.73 12.18 1.84
N LYS A 23 -7.25 12.56 3.01
CA LYS A 23 -7.40 11.69 4.18
C LYS A 23 -8.23 10.47 3.79
N ARG A 24 -7.65 9.27 3.86
CA ARG A 24 -8.34 8.02 3.52
C ARG A 24 -9.21 7.61 4.69
N MET A 25 -10.53 7.65 4.50
CA MET A 25 -11.48 7.01 5.41
C MET A 25 -11.50 5.51 5.10
N ILE A 26 -11.26 4.70 6.13
CA ILE A 26 -11.31 3.24 6.04
C ILE A 26 -12.61 2.80 6.71
N SER A 27 -13.36 1.92 6.04
CA SER A 27 -14.58 1.32 6.58
C SER A 27 -14.39 -0.19 6.64
N MET A 28 -14.84 -0.84 7.71
CA MET A 28 -14.79 -2.30 7.82
C MET A 28 -16.07 -2.92 7.27
N ILE A 29 -15.95 -4.04 6.55
CA ILE A 29 -17.09 -4.90 6.21
C ILE A 29 -16.79 -6.33 6.68
N MET A 30 -17.80 -6.96 7.28
CA MET A 30 -17.76 -8.37 7.68
C MET A 30 -18.22 -9.23 6.50
N LEU A 31 -17.38 -10.16 6.06
CA LEU A 31 -17.65 -11.10 4.97
C LEU A 31 -17.52 -12.51 5.53
N ASP A 32 -18.61 -13.05 6.06
CA ASP A 32 -18.60 -14.38 6.70
C ASP A 32 -17.53 -14.40 7.82
N ASP A 33 -16.49 -15.23 7.69
CA ASP A 33 -15.37 -15.31 8.64
C ASP A 33 -14.22 -14.31 8.38
N ILE A 34 -14.42 -13.33 7.49
CA ILE A 34 -13.34 -12.47 6.97
C ILE A 34 -13.67 -10.99 7.08
N ASP A 35 -12.83 -10.26 7.81
CA ASP A 35 -12.86 -8.80 7.84
C ASP A 35 -12.15 -8.21 6.63
N ALA A 36 -12.83 -7.29 5.92
CA ALA A 36 -12.24 -6.53 4.83
C ALA A 36 -12.29 -5.02 5.06
N GLU A 37 -11.13 -4.38 4.89
CA GLU A 37 -10.97 -2.94 4.93
C GLU A 37 -11.33 -2.33 3.56
N VAL A 38 -12.38 -1.53 3.50
CA VAL A 38 -12.81 -0.80 2.31
C VAL A 38 -12.27 0.61 2.35
N THR A 39 -11.59 1.03 1.27
CA THR A 39 -11.22 2.42 1.03
C THR A 39 -11.85 2.91 -0.26
N LYS A 40 -12.64 3.97 -0.20
CA LYS A 40 -13.19 4.61 -1.40
C LYS A 40 -12.18 5.57 -2.01
N LYS A 41 -11.94 5.45 -3.32
CA LYS A 41 -10.97 6.26 -4.10
C LYS A 41 -11.54 6.62 -5.47
N LYS A 42 -10.96 7.62 -6.12
CA LYS A 42 -11.30 8.00 -7.51
C LYS A 42 -10.68 7.01 -8.50
N ILE A 43 -11.26 5.81 -8.59
CA ILE A 43 -10.84 4.69 -9.46
C ILE A 43 -12.04 4.17 -10.25
N LYS A 44 -11.78 3.52 -11.39
CA LYS A 44 -12.82 2.94 -12.25
C LYS A 44 -13.27 1.54 -11.79
N HIS A 45 -12.32 0.73 -11.32
CA HIS A 45 -12.55 -0.68 -11.01
C HIS A 45 -12.36 -0.96 -9.52
N LEU A 46 -13.01 -2.03 -9.05
CA LEU A 46 -12.86 -2.54 -7.71
C LEU A 46 -11.59 -3.39 -7.64
N HIS A 47 -10.69 -3.05 -6.73
CA HIS A 47 -9.45 -3.80 -6.52
C HIS A 47 -9.46 -4.49 -5.17
N LEU A 48 -9.23 -5.80 -5.17
CA LEU A 48 -9.11 -6.63 -3.98
C LEU A 48 -7.64 -7.06 -3.82
N LYS A 49 -7.09 -6.90 -2.62
CA LYS A 49 -5.74 -7.36 -2.28
C LYS A 49 -5.76 -8.04 -0.92
N VAL A 50 -4.97 -9.09 -0.77
CA VAL A 50 -4.67 -9.71 0.53
C VAL A 50 -3.25 -9.32 0.90
N CYS A 51 -3.09 -8.55 1.99
CA CYS A 51 -1.81 -8.01 2.40
C CYS A 51 -1.11 -8.97 3.40
N PRO A 52 0.15 -9.36 3.15
CA PRO A 52 1.02 -9.84 4.22
C PRO A 52 1.22 -8.69 5.24
N PRO A 53 1.45 -8.95 6.55
CA PRO A 53 1.85 -10.21 7.17
C PRO A 53 0.71 -11.09 7.73
N ASN A 54 -0.46 -10.51 8.00
CA ASN A 54 -1.58 -11.19 8.69
C ASN A 54 -2.69 -11.66 7.73
N GLY A 55 -2.56 -11.40 6.43
CA GLY A 55 -3.58 -11.73 5.44
C GLY A 55 -4.79 -10.79 5.49
N ILE A 56 -4.56 -9.52 5.84
CA ILE A 56 -5.60 -8.48 5.91
C ILE A 56 -6.16 -8.26 4.51
N VAL A 57 -7.48 -8.29 4.37
CA VAL A 57 -8.14 -8.08 3.09
C VAL A 57 -8.43 -6.60 2.90
N ARG A 58 -7.99 -6.05 1.77
CA ARG A 58 -8.19 -4.64 1.41
C ARG A 58 -8.94 -4.52 0.09
N VAL A 59 -10.00 -3.74 0.12
CA VAL A 59 -10.83 -3.43 -1.05
C VAL A 59 -10.74 -1.94 -1.36
N SER A 60 -10.22 -1.60 -2.53
CA SER A 60 -10.29 -0.23 -3.03
C SER A 60 -11.48 -0.12 -3.98
N ALA A 61 -12.46 0.72 -3.61
CA ALA A 61 -13.71 0.88 -4.35
C ALA A 61 -13.87 2.29 -4.96
N PRO A 62 -14.60 2.43 -6.07
CA PRO A 62 -15.01 3.74 -6.60
C PRO A 62 -15.85 4.54 -5.60
N LEU A 63 -15.69 5.87 -5.57
CA LEU A 63 -16.43 6.77 -4.66
C LEU A 63 -17.96 6.61 -4.76
N ARG A 64 -18.48 6.45 -5.98
CA ARG A 64 -19.93 6.39 -6.29
C ARG A 64 -20.54 5.00 -6.08
N MET A 65 -19.76 3.99 -5.71
CA MET A 65 -20.24 2.62 -5.57
C MET A 65 -20.92 2.39 -4.21
N ASN A 66 -22.06 1.70 -4.22
CA ASN A 66 -22.80 1.33 -3.01
C ASN A 66 -22.04 0.21 -2.25
N GLN A 67 -22.11 0.24 -0.92
CA GLN A 67 -21.50 -0.74 -0.02
C GLN A 67 -22.01 -2.16 -0.26
N GLU A 68 -23.29 -2.32 -0.58
CA GLU A 68 -23.86 -3.65 -0.89
C GLU A 68 -23.21 -4.30 -2.12
N LYS A 69 -22.97 -3.52 -3.18
CA LYS A 69 -22.27 -4.02 -4.37
C LYS A 69 -20.82 -4.40 -4.06
N ILE A 70 -20.17 -3.67 -3.16
CA ILE A 70 -18.81 -3.99 -2.70
C ILE A 70 -18.83 -5.31 -1.91
N ARG A 71 -19.83 -5.51 -1.05
CA ARG A 71 -20.04 -6.73 -0.28
C ARG A 71 -20.24 -7.94 -1.20
N VAL A 72 -21.20 -7.88 -2.12
CA VAL A 72 -21.46 -8.95 -3.09
C VAL A 72 -20.22 -9.31 -3.90
N PHE A 73 -19.46 -8.31 -4.36
CA PHE A 73 -18.21 -8.56 -5.06
C PHE A 73 -17.19 -9.27 -4.17
N ALA A 74 -17.00 -8.82 -2.93
CA ALA A 74 -16.02 -9.43 -2.04
C ALA A 74 -16.43 -10.86 -1.65
N LEU A 75 -17.73 -11.11 -1.46
CA LEU A 75 -18.30 -12.46 -1.25
C LEU A 75 -18.00 -13.38 -2.45
N SER A 76 -18.18 -12.88 -3.69
CA SER A 76 -17.85 -13.65 -4.91
C SER A 76 -16.36 -14.04 -5.04
N LYS A 77 -15.49 -13.46 -4.21
CA LYS A 77 -14.05 -13.72 -4.19
C LYS A 77 -13.57 -14.42 -2.93
N LEU A 78 -14.47 -14.94 -2.08
CA LEU A 78 -14.10 -15.63 -0.83
C LEU A 78 -13.13 -16.78 -1.06
N ASP A 79 -13.38 -17.66 -2.04
CA ASP A 79 -12.48 -18.78 -2.33
C ASP A 79 -11.07 -18.32 -2.74
N TRP A 80 -11.00 -17.26 -3.54
CA TRP A 80 -9.72 -16.67 -3.93
C TRP A 80 -9.01 -16.06 -2.72
N ILE A 81 -9.73 -15.36 -1.84
CA ILE A 81 -9.17 -14.77 -0.59
C ILE A 81 -8.59 -15.88 0.29
N ARG A 82 -9.34 -16.98 0.50
CA ARG A 82 -8.90 -18.14 1.30
C ARG A 82 -7.62 -18.75 0.73
N LYS A 83 -7.55 -18.95 -0.59
CA LYS A 83 -6.35 -19.45 -1.28
C LYS A 83 -5.16 -18.50 -1.14
N GLN A 84 -5.37 -17.18 -1.26
CA GLN A 84 -4.30 -16.19 -1.08
C GLN A 84 -3.77 -16.15 0.35
N ARG A 85 -4.65 -16.22 1.36
CA ARG A 85 -4.25 -16.30 2.77
C ARG A 85 -3.40 -17.54 3.05
N LEU A 86 -3.80 -18.70 2.52
CA LEU A 86 -3.02 -19.93 2.65
C LEU A 86 -1.65 -19.80 1.99
N LYS A 87 -1.57 -19.23 0.78
CA LYS A 87 -0.30 -18.98 0.09
C LYS A 87 0.63 -18.08 0.90
N ILE A 88 0.11 -16.99 1.49
CA ILE A 88 0.90 -16.07 2.32
C ILE A 88 1.38 -16.76 3.61
N ARG A 89 0.55 -17.62 4.21
CA ARG A 89 0.92 -18.40 5.41
C ARG A 89 2.01 -19.44 5.10
N ASN A 90 1.92 -20.09 3.94
CA ASN A 90 2.86 -21.13 3.52
C ASN A 90 4.16 -20.56 2.94
N GLN A 91 4.21 -19.25 2.67
CA GLN A 91 5.44 -18.61 2.22
C GLN A 91 6.44 -18.62 3.36
N VAL A 92 7.50 -19.42 3.21
CA VAL A 92 8.65 -19.45 4.13
C VAL A 92 9.23 -18.04 4.17
N ARG A 93 9.06 -17.34 5.29
CA ARG A 93 9.78 -16.09 5.53
C ARG A 93 11.21 -16.46 5.85
N GLU A 94 12.14 -15.93 5.06
CA GLU A 94 13.54 -15.93 5.46
C GLU A 94 13.62 -15.26 6.83
N LYS A 95 14.23 -15.98 7.79
CA LYS A 95 14.45 -15.43 9.12
C LYS A 95 15.31 -14.16 8.95
N PRO A 96 15.12 -13.14 9.80
CA PRO A 96 16.00 -11.99 9.79
C PRO A 96 17.45 -12.47 9.94
N LEU A 97 18.32 -11.99 9.06
CA LEU A 97 19.75 -12.29 9.10
C LEU A 97 20.33 -11.80 10.43
N LYS A 98 21.15 -12.63 11.07
CA LYS A 98 21.69 -12.34 12.42
C LYS A 98 23.04 -11.63 12.37
N TYR A 99 23.61 -11.47 11.19
CA TYR A 99 24.94 -10.92 10.93
C TYR A 99 26.02 -11.58 11.80
N ILE A 100 25.93 -12.90 11.97
CA ILE A 100 26.91 -13.66 12.73
C ILE A 100 28.07 -14.11 11.84
N ASN A 101 29.24 -14.33 12.44
CA ASN A 101 30.36 -14.93 11.73
C ASN A 101 29.93 -16.25 11.06
N GLN A 102 30.35 -16.42 9.81
CA GLN A 102 30.05 -17.56 8.94
C GLN A 102 28.59 -17.67 8.46
N GLU A 103 27.75 -16.65 8.70
CA GLU A 103 26.42 -16.59 8.08
C GLU A 103 26.52 -16.46 6.56
N THR A 104 25.65 -17.12 5.81
CA THR A 104 25.66 -17.06 4.34
C THR A 104 24.82 -15.87 3.87
N HIS A 105 25.43 -14.94 3.15
CA HIS A 105 24.80 -13.77 2.54
C HIS A 105 24.97 -13.79 1.02
N TYR A 106 23.92 -13.43 0.29
CA TYR A 106 24.01 -13.25 -1.15
C TYR A 106 24.51 -11.83 -1.48
N PHE A 107 25.63 -11.73 -2.19
CA PHE A 107 26.13 -10.48 -2.75
C PHE A 107 26.29 -10.65 -4.26
N ARG A 108 25.66 -9.78 -5.05
CA ARG A 108 25.70 -9.83 -6.53
C ARG A 108 25.36 -11.22 -7.12
N GLY A 109 24.45 -11.96 -6.50
CA GLY A 109 24.01 -13.28 -6.98
C GLY A 109 24.86 -14.47 -6.53
N HIS A 110 25.93 -14.24 -5.75
CA HIS A 110 26.76 -15.32 -5.20
C HIS A 110 26.63 -15.39 -3.67
N SER A 111 26.67 -16.60 -3.12
CA SER A 111 26.66 -16.85 -1.68
C SER A 111 28.06 -16.67 -1.09
N TYR A 112 28.20 -15.78 -0.11
CA TYR A 112 29.43 -15.54 0.65
C TYR A 112 29.21 -15.77 2.13
N GLN A 113 30.24 -16.20 2.83
CA GLN A 113 30.23 -16.26 4.29
C GLN A 113 30.63 -14.90 4.87
N LEU A 114 29.85 -14.41 5.83
CA LEU A 114 30.14 -13.17 6.53
C LEU A 114 31.35 -13.37 7.45
N LYS A 115 32.32 -12.47 7.34
CA LYS A 115 33.40 -12.30 8.33
C LYS A 115 33.21 -10.94 8.98
N VAL A 116 32.81 -10.94 10.24
CA VAL A 116 32.65 -9.76 11.08
C VAL A 116 34.02 -9.36 11.61
N LEU A 117 34.41 -8.12 11.34
CA LEU A 117 35.61 -7.49 11.88
C LEU A 117 35.17 -6.45 12.90
N GLU A 118 35.38 -6.73 14.18
CA GLU A 118 35.09 -5.77 15.25
C GLU A 118 36.21 -4.72 15.28
N ASN A 119 35.93 -3.52 14.78
CA ASN A 119 36.84 -2.39 14.94
C ASN A 119 36.55 -1.68 16.25
N ASN A 120 37.30 -2.01 17.29
CA ASN A 120 37.30 -1.26 18.55
C ASN A 120 38.11 0.03 18.36
N LYS A 121 37.48 1.06 17.77
CA LYS A 121 38.05 2.42 17.78
C LYS A 121 37.69 3.07 19.12
N PRO A 122 38.69 3.58 19.89
CA PRO A 122 38.44 4.29 21.15
C PRO A 122 37.71 5.62 20.92
#